data_AF-A0A8C1E424-F1
#
_entry.id   AF-A0A8C1E424-F1
#
_cell.length_a   1.000
_cell.length_b   1.000
_cell.length_c   1.000
_cell.angle_alpha   90.00
_cell.angle_beta   90.00
_cell.angle_gamma   90.00
#
_symmetry.space_group_name_H-M   'P 1'
#
loop_
_entity.id
_entity.type
_entity.pdbx_description
1 polymer ?
#
loop_
_entity_poly.entity_id
_entity_poly.type
_entity_poly.pdbx_seq_one_letter_code
_entity_poly.pdbx_strand_id
1 'polypeptide(L)'
;MYCPFCGFQWPTLPRFCSSCGRDIKNATSLSDFQELTEKYSSMLQTTLATLDFVNALEQHPSLFFPFMCYTETKLTADAVENIFQVQLSQPGSTNRLEEARVLSYWRDYLLYLEEKEASPFLEDVPMFGTGLKEVPPAAIQPQLVFQKNFQFPMANVCTNTIKIPILPSYEEFQAAMDYGMQNSPGFGLP
;
A
#
# COMPACT_ATOMS: atom_id res chain seq x y z
N MET A 1 -27.45 11.39 3.36
CA MET A 1 -27.40 10.03 3.99
C MET A 1 -26.26 9.25 3.37
N TYR A 2 -25.66 8.27 4.06
CA TYR A 2 -24.54 7.49 3.52
C TYR A 2 -24.95 6.05 3.22
N CYS A 3 -24.28 5.40 2.27
CA CYS A 3 -24.47 3.99 2.00
C CYS A 3 -23.87 3.17 3.15
N PRO A 4 -24.63 2.24 3.75
CA PRO A 4 -24.15 1.46 4.88
C PRO A 4 -23.05 0.46 4.55
N PHE A 5 -22.87 0.16 3.27
CA PHE A 5 -21.94 -0.87 2.80
C PHE A 5 -20.63 -0.30 2.26
N CYS A 6 -20.61 0.95 1.82
CA CYS A 6 -19.42 1.58 1.24
C CYS A 6 -19.18 3.04 1.65
N GLY A 7 -20.02 3.61 2.53
CA GLY A 7 -19.86 4.97 3.04
C GLY A 7 -20.23 6.10 2.08
N PHE A 8 -20.52 5.81 0.80
CA PHE A 8 -20.82 6.82 -0.21
C PHE A 8 -22.01 7.72 0.18
N GLN A 9 -21.86 9.04 0.04
CA GLN A 9 -22.84 10.02 0.52
C GLN A 9 -23.86 10.40 -0.57
N TRP A 10 -25.14 10.47 -0.18
CA TRP A 10 -26.28 10.69 -1.06
C TRP A 10 -27.07 11.93 -0.67
N PRO A 11 -27.59 12.66 -1.67
CA PRO A 11 -28.59 13.70 -1.45
C PRO A 11 -29.99 13.14 -1.11
N THR A 12 -30.37 11.94 -1.59
CA THR A 12 -31.66 11.27 -1.30
C THR A 12 -31.49 9.74 -1.13
N LEU A 13 -32.42 9.06 -0.43
CA LEU A 13 -32.34 7.61 -0.14
C LEU A 13 -32.79 6.79 -1.37
N PRO A 14 -31.87 6.14 -2.10
CA PRO A 14 -32.21 5.32 -3.27
C PRO A 14 -32.63 3.90 -2.85
N ARG A 15 -33.18 3.13 -3.79
CA ARG A 15 -33.34 1.67 -3.59
C ARG A 15 -32.02 0.90 -3.72
N PHE A 16 -31.03 1.40 -4.44
CA PHE A 16 -29.75 0.73 -4.69
C PHE A 16 -28.60 1.71 -4.59
N CYS A 17 -27.44 1.24 -4.12
CA CYS A 17 -26.24 2.05 -4.09
C CYS A 17 -25.63 2.21 -5.49
N SER A 18 -25.51 3.43 -6.01
CA SER A 18 -24.84 3.75 -7.28
C SER A 18 -23.33 3.52 -7.26
N SER A 19 -22.71 3.48 -6.08
CA SER A 19 -21.27 3.21 -5.93
C SER A 19 -20.97 1.72 -5.82
N CYS A 20 -21.71 0.95 -4.99
CA CYS A 20 -21.41 -0.47 -4.75
C CYS A 20 -22.47 -1.46 -5.25
N GLY A 21 -23.56 -0.99 -5.87
CA GLY A 21 -24.61 -1.83 -6.47
C GLY A 21 -25.57 -2.55 -5.51
N ARG A 22 -25.36 -2.45 -4.19
CA ARG A 22 -26.17 -3.20 -3.19
C ARG A 22 -27.55 -2.58 -2.95
N ASP A 23 -28.55 -3.42 -2.70
CA ASP A 23 -29.92 -3.00 -2.34
C ASP A 23 -29.93 -2.36 -0.94
N ILE A 24 -30.53 -1.19 -0.82
CA ILE A 24 -30.59 -0.38 0.40
C ILE A 24 -31.95 -0.54 1.12
N LYS A 25 -32.92 -1.23 0.52
CA LYS A 25 -34.28 -1.40 1.09
C LYS A 25 -34.31 -2.13 2.44
N ASN A 26 -33.29 -2.93 2.76
CA ASN A 26 -33.25 -3.74 3.99
C ASN A 26 -32.38 -3.11 5.10
N ALA A 27 -31.87 -1.90 4.92
CA ALA A 27 -31.10 -1.18 5.93
C ALA A 27 -31.77 0.18 6.20
N THR A 28 -33.02 0.15 6.67
CA THR A 28 -33.84 1.38 6.82
C THR A 28 -34.02 1.83 8.27
N SER A 29 -33.57 1.05 9.27
CA SER A 29 -33.59 1.44 10.67
C SER A 29 -32.24 1.24 11.37
N LEU A 30 -31.95 2.03 12.41
CA LEU A 30 -30.76 1.85 13.26
C LEU A 30 -30.68 0.43 13.86
N SER A 31 -31.83 -0.20 14.12
CA SER A 31 -31.91 -1.59 14.56
C SER A 31 -31.41 -2.59 13.52
N ASP A 32 -31.71 -2.38 12.23
CA ASP A 32 -31.22 -3.28 11.16
C ASP A 32 -29.69 -3.19 11.02
N PHE A 33 -29.13 -2.00 11.23
CA PHE A 33 -27.68 -1.79 11.23
C PHE A 33 -27.00 -2.43 12.44
N GLN A 34 -27.61 -2.31 13.62
CA GLN A 34 -27.13 -2.95 14.83
C GLN A 34 -27.13 -4.47 14.68
N GLU A 35 -28.22 -5.04 14.16
CA GLU A 35 -28.34 -6.48 13.93
C GLU A 35 -27.32 -6.99 12.89
N LEU A 36 -27.09 -6.24 11.79
CA LEU A 36 -26.04 -6.58 10.82
C LEU A 36 -24.65 -6.47 11.44
N THR A 37 -24.36 -5.42 12.21
CA THR A 37 -23.06 -5.21 12.85
C THR A 37 -22.77 -6.31 13.88
N GLU A 38 -23.76 -6.67 14.70
CA GLU A 38 -23.68 -7.79 15.65
C GLU A 38 -23.47 -9.11 14.92
N LYS A 39 -24.19 -9.35 13.82
CA LYS A 39 -24.03 -10.55 13.01
C LYS A 39 -22.63 -10.66 12.40
N TYR A 40 -22.10 -9.59 11.81
CA TYR A 40 -20.75 -9.59 11.22
C TYR A 40 -19.66 -9.66 12.27
N SER A 41 -19.84 -8.99 13.42
CA SER A 41 -18.94 -9.09 14.57
C SER A 41 -18.89 -10.52 15.11
N SER A 42 -20.06 -11.14 15.31
CA SER A 42 -20.19 -12.53 15.74
C SER A 42 -19.55 -13.50 14.72
N MET A 43 -19.76 -13.27 13.43
CA MET A 43 -19.15 -14.10 12.38
C MET A 43 -17.63 -13.98 12.39
N LEU A 44 -17.08 -12.77 12.52
CA LEU A 44 -15.64 -12.52 12.61
C LEU A 44 -15.04 -13.15 13.87
N GLN A 45 -15.69 -13.00 15.02
CA GLN A 45 -15.26 -13.63 16.27
C GLN A 45 -15.22 -15.16 16.14
N THR A 46 -16.26 -15.75 15.52
CA THR A 46 -16.35 -17.19 15.30
C THR A 46 -15.28 -17.69 14.35
N THR A 47 -15.02 -16.98 13.24
CA THR A 47 -13.98 -17.38 12.28
C THR A 47 -12.58 -17.25 12.88
N LEU A 48 -12.29 -16.19 13.63
CA LEU A 48 -11.01 -16.03 14.33
C LEU A 48 -10.84 -17.08 15.43
N ALA A 49 -11.90 -17.42 16.18
CA ALA A 49 -11.86 -18.48 17.18
C ALA A 49 -11.63 -19.86 16.55
N THR A 50 -12.16 -20.12 15.34
CA THR A 50 -11.92 -21.36 14.60
C THR A 50 -10.45 -21.55 14.23
N LEU A 51 -9.70 -20.45 14.06
CA LEU A 51 -8.25 -20.45 13.83
C LEU A 51 -7.43 -20.39 15.13
N ASP A 52 -8.07 -20.55 16.30
CA ASP A 52 -7.48 -20.35 17.64
C ASP A 52 -6.84 -18.96 17.86
N PHE A 53 -7.18 -18.00 17.00
CA PHE A 53 -6.56 -16.68 16.99
C PHE A 53 -6.98 -15.85 18.20
N VAL A 54 -8.24 -15.97 18.63
CA VAL A 54 -8.77 -15.25 19.81
C VAL A 54 -8.03 -15.66 21.09
N ASN A 55 -7.79 -16.95 21.27
CA ASN A 55 -7.04 -17.48 22.40
C ASN A 55 -5.57 -17.00 22.36
N ALA A 56 -4.93 -17.03 21.18
CA ALA A 56 -3.57 -16.50 21.02
C ALA A 56 -3.48 -15.00 21.34
N LEU A 57 -4.45 -14.20 20.90
CA LEU A 57 -4.56 -12.78 21.21
C LEU A 57 -4.66 -12.52 22.72
N GLU A 58 -5.52 -13.26 23.42
CA GLU A 58 -5.73 -13.12 24.86
C GLU A 58 -4.50 -13.53 25.68
N GLN A 59 -3.79 -14.56 25.26
CA GLN A 59 -2.58 -15.04 25.95
C GLN A 59 -1.36 -14.14 25.71
N HIS A 60 -1.28 -13.48 24.54
CA HIS A 60 -0.12 -12.71 24.13
C HIS A 60 -0.45 -11.30 23.56
N PRO A 61 -1.27 -10.48 24.25
CA PRO A 61 -1.77 -9.22 23.69
C PRO A 61 -0.66 -8.24 23.30
N SER A 62 0.46 -8.25 24.03
CA SER A 62 1.63 -7.41 23.73
C SER A 62 2.33 -7.77 22.41
N LEU A 63 2.28 -9.03 21.97
CA LEU A 63 2.87 -9.45 20.69
C LEU A 63 2.03 -9.01 19.49
N PHE A 64 0.72 -8.93 19.66
CA PHE A 64 -0.21 -8.57 18.58
C PHE A 64 -0.47 -7.06 18.49
N PHE A 65 -0.30 -6.32 19.59
CA PHE A 65 -0.55 -4.88 19.65
C PHE A 65 0.09 -4.10 18.49
N PRO A 66 1.38 -4.30 18.12
CA PRO A 66 1.99 -3.56 17.02
C PRO A 66 1.39 -3.84 15.63
N PHE A 67 0.69 -4.97 15.47
CA PHE A 67 0.11 -5.39 14.19
C PHE A 67 -1.40 -5.13 14.10
N MET A 68 -2.07 -5.07 15.25
CA MET A 68 -3.52 -4.94 15.36
C MET A 68 -3.96 -3.53 15.76
N CYS A 69 -3.07 -2.73 16.35
CA CYS A 69 -3.36 -1.37 16.77
C CYS A 69 -2.49 -0.39 15.97
N TYR A 70 -3.15 0.64 15.43
CA TYR A 70 -2.47 1.73 14.74
C TYR A 70 -1.50 2.45 15.67
N THR A 71 -0.28 2.66 15.19
CA THR A 71 0.73 3.50 15.85
C THR A 71 1.23 4.50 14.81
N GLU A 72 1.08 5.79 15.10
CA GLU A 72 1.58 6.84 14.20
C GLU A 72 3.11 6.81 14.19
N THR A 73 3.66 6.29 13.09
CA THR A 73 5.10 6.17 12.89
C THR A 73 5.44 6.90 11.61
N LYS A 74 6.18 8.02 11.73
CA LYS A 74 6.63 8.75 10.55
C LYS A 74 7.61 7.89 9.77
N LEU A 75 7.31 7.64 8.50
CA LEU A 75 8.16 6.88 7.60
C LEU A 75 9.41 7.72 7.23
N THR A 76 10.57 7.08 7.13
CA THR A 76 11.84 7.73 6.73
C THR A 76 12.40 7.09 5.47
N ALA A 77 13.17 7.84 4.69
CA ALA A 77 13.79 7.37 3.46
C ALA A 77 14.67 6.14 3.72
N ASP A 78 15.42 6.14 4.83
CA ASP A 78 16.23 5.00 5.26
C ASP A 78 15.39 3.76 5.57
N ALA A 79 14.25 3.93 6.27
CA ALA A 79 13.33 2.82 6.53
C ALA A 79 12.76 2.24 5.23
N VAL A 80 12.43 3.09 4.25
CA VAL A 80 11.95 2.64 2.92
C VAL A 80 13.07 2.02 2.10
N GLU A 81 14.29 2.56 2.12
CA GLU A 81 15.41 1.94 1.41
C GLU A 81 15.67 0.52 1.92
N ASN A 82 15.71 0.36 3.24
CA ASN A 82 16.09 -0.90 3.89
C ASN A 82 15.08 -2.04 3.69
N ILE A 83 13.84 -1.76 3.31
CA ILE A 83 12.85 -2.80 2.97
C ILE A 83 13.05 -3.37 1.56
N PHE A 84 13.74 -2.69 0.65
CA PHE A 84 13.92 -3.18 -0.71
C PHE A 84 15.22 -3.97 -0.87
N GLN A 85 15.09 -5.24 -1.27
CA GLN A 85 16.21 -6.02 -1.75
C GLN A 85 16.54 -5.62 -3.20
N VAL A 86 17.71 -4.99 -3.38
CA VAL A 86 18.17 -4.52 -4.69
C VAL A 86 18.75 -5.67 -5.52
N GLN A 87 18.23 -5.85 -6.73
CA GLN A 87 18.65 -6.89 -7.68
C GLN A 87 19.60 -6.31 -8.74
N LEU A 88 20.91 -6.40 -8.48
CA LEU A 88 21.95 -5.91 -9.40
C LEU A 88 22.44 -7.00 -10.37
N SER A 89 22.76 -6.60 -11.60
CA SER A 89 23.49 -7.42 -12.57
C SER A 89 24.89 -7.80 -12.06
N GLN A 90 25.56 -8.74 -12.73
CA GLN A 90 26.90 -9.17 -12.34
C GLN A 90 27.92 -8.01 -12.32
N PRO A 91 28.87 -7.99 -11.35
CA PRO A 91 29.95 -7.01 -11.31
C PRO A 91 30.73 -6.97 -12.63
N GLY A 92 31.08 -5.76 -13.10
CA GLY A 92 31.86 -5.55 -14.32
C GLY A 92 31.06 -5.49 -15.62
N SER A 93 29.75 -5.77 -15.60
CA SER A 93 28.88 -5.57 -16.77
C SER A 93 28.58 -4.08 -17.00
N THR A 94 28.30 -3.68 -18.25
CA THR A 94 27.82 -2.32 -18.55
C THR A 94 26.53 -2.01 -17.79
N ASN A 95 25.65 -3.01 -17.62
CA ASN A 95 24.42 -2.88 -16.84
C ASN A 95 24.72 -2.45 -15.40
N ARG A 96 25.73 -3.06 -14.75
CA ARG A 96 26.07 -2.76 -13.35
C ARG A 96 26.40 -1.28 -13.13
N LEU A 97 27.08 -0.63 -14.07
CA LEU A 97 27.42 0.80 -13.96
C LEU A 97 26.17 1.68 -14.03
N GLU A 98 25.28 1.38 -14.98
CA GLU A 98 24.02 2.11 -15.14
C GLU A 98 23.08 1.88 -13.94
N GLU A 99 22.98 0.65 -13.46
CA GLU A 99 22.19 0.27 -12.28
C GLU A 99 22.70 0.97 -11.02
N ALA A 100 24.01 1.02 -10.80
CA ALA A 100 24.59 1.71 -9.64
C ALA A 100 24.27 3.22 -9.65
N ARG A 101 24.30 3.84 -10.83
CA ARG A 101 23.91 5.25 -10.99
C ARG A 101 22.43 5.46 -10.68
N VAL A 102 21.56 4.61 -11.24
CA VAL A 102 20.11 4.71 -11.01
C VAL A 102 19.74 4.36 -9.58
N LEU A 103 20.51 3.49 -8.90
CA LEU A 103 20.36 3.24 -7.48
C LEU A 103 20.66 4.49 -6.63
N SER A 104 21.63 5.32 -7.03
CA SER A 104 21.82 6.62 -6.40
C SER A 104 20.63 7.54 -6.62
N TYR A 105 20.06 7.58 -7.84
CA TYR A 105 18.84 8.35 -8.11
C TYR A 105 17.66 7.89 -7.26
N TRP A 106 17.52 6.58 -7.07
CA TRP A 106 16.50 6.03 -6.17
C TRP A 106 16.65 6.53 -4.73
N ARG A 107 17.88 6.51 -4.19
CA ARG A 107 18.16 7.02 -2.82
C ARG A 107 17.87 8.50 -2.69
N ASP A 108 18.34 9.29 -3.65
CA ASP A 108 18.11 10.73 -3.69
C ASP A 108 16.60 11.05 -3.80
N TYR A 109 15.87 10.21 -4.55
CA TYR A 109 14.42 10.33 -4.68
C TYR A 109 13.68 10.05 -3.37
N LEU A 110 14.09 9.03 -2.60
CA LEU A 110 13.49 8.75 -1.28
C LEU A 110 13.72 9.91 -0.30
N LEU A 111 14.93 10.48 -0.27
CA LEU A 111 15.24 11.66 0.54
C LEU A 111 14.40 12.87 0.13
N TYR A 112 14.29 13.10 -1.19
CA TYR A 112 13.43 14.15 -1.73
C TYR A 112 11.97 14.00 -1.29
N LEU A 113 11.42 12.78 -1.31
CA LEU A 113 10.04 12.53 -0.86
C LEU A 113 9.85 12.69 0.65
N GLU A 114 10.86 12.37 1.46
CA GLU A 114 10.81 12.55 2.92
C GLU A 114 10.72 14.03 3.33
N GLU A 115 11.38 14.91 2.57
CA GLU A 115 11.41 16.36 2.83
C GLU A 115 10.24 17.13 2.21
N LYS A 116 9.58 16.55 1.21
CA LYS A 116 8.55 17.23 0.42
C LYS A 116 7.19 17.26 1.14
N GLU A 117 6.48 18.38 1.01
CA GLU A 117 5.15 18.58 1.62
C GLU A 117 3.96 18.28 0.67
N ALA A 118 4.21 17.76 -0.53
CA ALA A 118 3.18 17.56 -1.55
C ALA A 118 3.33 16.23 -2.30
N SER A 119 2.21 15.64 -2.72
CA SER A 119 2.14 14.35 -3.41
C SER A 119 3.07 14.26 -4.65
N PRO A 120 3.70 13.09 -4.94
CA PRO A 120 3.61 11.87 -4.13
C PRO A 120 4.40 12.03 -2.82
N PHE A 121 3.98 11.29 -1.80
CA PHE A 121 4.62 11.22 -0.49
C PHE A 121 5.47 9.96 -0.37
N LEU A 122 6.30 9.89 0.65
CA LEU A 122 7.17 8.74 0.86
C LEU A 122 6.38 7.43 1.04
N GLU A 123 5.19 7.49 1.66
CA GLU A 123 4.25 6.37 1.83
C GLU A 123 3.69 5.83 0.51
N ASP A 124 3.73 6.63 -0.57
CA ASP A 124 3.27 6.19 -1.89
C ASP A 124 4.25 5.18 -2.52
N VAL A 125 5.52 5.15 -2.08
CA VAL A 125 6.53 4.21 -2.56
C VAL A 125 6.25 2.75 -2.14
N PRO A 126 6.12 2.41 -0.85
CA PRO A 126 5.73 1.07 -0.45
C PRO A 126 4.31 0.75 -0.94
N MET A 127 3.40 1.74 -1.03
CA MET A 127 2.06 1.52 -1.57
C MET A 127 2.11 1.07 -3.04
N PHE A 128 2.96 1.71 -3.84
CA PHE A 128 3.19 1.35 -5.23
C PHE A 128 3.73 -0.09 -5.33
N GLY A 129 4.77 -0.44 -4.58
CA GLY A 129 5.42 -1.75 -4.68
C GLY A 129 4.69 -2.92 -4.02
N THR A 130 3.97 -2.67 -2.93
CA THR A 130 3.47 -3.71 -2.00
C THR A 130 1.98 -3.58 -1.67
N GLY A 131 1.35 -2.44 -2.01
CA GLY A 131 -0.02 -2.13 -1.60
C GLY A 131 -0.17 -1.72 -0.14
N LEU A 132 0.94 -1.48 0.58
CA LEU A 132 0.96 -1.03 1.98
C LEU A 132 1.60 0.36 2.07
N LYS A 133 1.01 1.27 2.84
CA LYS A 133 1.55 2.62 3.07
C LYS A 133 2.66 2.68 4.12
N GLU A 134 2.87 1.57 4.82
CA GLU A 134 3.82 1.43 5.91
C GLU A 134 4.88 0.39 5.56
N VAL A 135 5.94 0.33 6.36
CA VAL A 135 6.93 -0.76 6.27
C VAL A 135 6.21 -2.10 6.42
N PRO A 136 6.29 -3.00 5.43
CA PRO A 136 5.60 -4.27 5.53
C PRO A 136 6.21 -5.13 6.66
N PRO A 137 5.43 -6.03 7.29
CA PRO A 137 5.95 -6.94 8.30
C PRO A 137 7.17 -7.72 7.79
N ALA A 138 8.13 -8.04 8.67
CA ALA A 138 9.44 -8.61 8.34
C ALA A 138 9.45 -9.87 7.44
N ALA A 139 8.31 -10.55 7.27
CA ALA A 139 8.16 -11.69 6.37
C ALA A 139 8.01 -11.30 4.88
N ILE A 140 7.75 -10.03 4.58
CA ILE A 140 7.61 -9.51 3.22
C ILE A 140 8.88 -8.73 2.89
N GLN A 141 9.67 -9.22 1.93
CA GLN A 141 10.86 -8.54 1.42
C GLN A 141 10.63 -8.05 -0.02
N PRO A 142 10.25 -6.78 -0.20
CA PRO A 142 10.10 -6.18 -1.52
C PRO A 142 11.40 -6.20 -2.34
N GLN A 143 11.27 -6.21 -3.66
CA GLN A 143 12.37 -6.28 -4.61
C GLN A 143 12.46 -5.00 -5.43
N LEU A 144 13.68 -4.46 -5.59
CA LEU A 144 13.96 -3.35 -6.50
C LEU A 144 14.77 -3.88 -7.69
N VAL A 145 14.19 -3.80 -8.88
CA VAL A 145 14.75 -4.32 -10.13
C VAL A 145 14.94 -3.19 -11.12
N PHE A 146 15.98 -3.25 -11.94
CA PHE A 146 16.26 -2.25 -12.97
C PHE A 146 15.78 -2.72 -14.33
N GLN A 147 15.14 -1.83 -15.09
CA GLN A 147 14.58 -2.16 -16.40
C GLN A 147 15.07 -1.22 -17.50
N LYS A 148 15.66 -1.80 -18.56
CA LYS A 148 16.13 -1.07 -19.75
C LYS A 148 15.03 -0.87 -20.77
N ASN A 149 15.06 0.28 -21.47
CA ASN A 149 14.12 0.65 -22.54
C ASN A 149 12.68 0.89 -22.07
N PHE A 150 12.49 1.31 -20.83
CA PHE A 150 11.20 1.73 -20.29
C PHE A 150 11.31 3.14 -19.73
N GLN A 151 10.24 3.90 -19.87
CA GLN A 151 10.19 5.31 -19.47
C GLN A 151 9.65 5.51 -18.05
N PHE A 152 8.83 4.57 -17.56
CA PHE A 152 8.12 4.69 -16.28
C PHE A 152 8.39 3.49 -15.39
N PRO A 153 8.29 3.65 -14.05
CA PRO A 153 8.36 2.52 -13.15
C PRO A 153 7.16 1.60 -13.30
N MET A 154 7.33 0.35 -12.88
CA MET A 154 6.26 -0.64 -12.86
C MET A 154 6.26 -1.38 -11.53
N ALA A 155 5.08 -1.53 -10.95
CA ALA A 155 4.88 -2.34 -9.76
C ALA A 155 4.25 -3.70 -10.11
N ASN A 156 4.79 -4.75 -9.52
CA ASN A 156 4.17 -6.06 -9.45
C ASN A 156 3.82 -6.35 -7.98
N VAL A 157 2.64 -5.91 -7.55
CA VAL A 157 2.21 -6.00 -6.14
C VAL A 157 2.16 -7.46 -5.65
N CYS A 158 1.72 -8.41 -6.48
CA CYS A 158 1.69 -9.84 -6.11
C CYS A 158 3.08 -10.42 -5.80
N THR A 159 4.16 -9.82 -6.30
CA THR A 159 5.54 -10.23 -6.05
C THR A 159 6.32 -9.18 -5.27
N ASN A 160 5.64 -8.17 -4.72
CA ASN A 160 6.24 -7.04 -4.00
C ASN A 160 7.43 -6.43 -4.74
N THR A 161 7.33 -6.23 -6.05
CA THR A 161 8.46 -5.79 -6.88
C THR A 161 8.21 -4.43 -7.49
N ILE A 162 9.15 -3.50 -7.29
CA ILE A 162 9.25 -2.27 -8.08
C ILE A 162 10.33 -2.47 -9.13
N LYS A 163 9.97 -2.22 -10.38
CA LYS A 163 10.90 -2.14 -11.51
C LYS A 163 11.11 -0.68 -11.85
N ILE A 164 12.30 -0.16 -11.63
CA ILE A 164 12.66 1.22 -11.92
C ILE A 164 13.36 1.35 -13.28
N PRO A 165 13.04 2.39 -14.07
CA PRO A 165 13.63 2.56 -15.39
C PRO A 165 15.09 3.04 -15.29
N ILE A 166 15.95 2.54 -16.17
CA ILE A 166 17.31 3.07 -16.33
C ILE A 166 17.27 4.32 -17.19
N LEU A 167 17.32 5.50 -16.55
CA LEU A 167 17.22 6.81 -17.20
C LEU A 167 18.55 7.59 -17.13
N PRO A 168 18.78 8.54 -18.07
CA PRO A 168 20.07 9.21 -18.23
C PRO A 168 20.37 10.27 -17.16
N SER A 169 19.36 10.86 -16.50
CA SER A 169 19.52 11.88 -15.47
C SER A 169 18.57 11.66 -14.29
N TYR A 170 18.86 12.35 -13.17
CA TYR A 170 18.00 12.32 -11.99
C TYR A 170 16.66 13.00 -12.27
N GLU A 171 16.63 14.10 -13.03
CA GLU A 171 15.41 14.85 -13.32
C GLU A 171 14.42 14.02 -14.13
N GLU A 172 14.90 13.27 -15.13
CA GLU A 172 14.07 12.35 -15.90
C GLU A 172 13.58 11.19 -15.01
N PHE A 173 14.45 10.68 -14.14
CA PHE A 173 14.09 9.63 -13.19
C PHE A 173 12.99 10.08 -12.23
N GLN A 174 13.15 11.23 -11.59
CA GLN A 174 12.19 11.81 -10.67
C GLN A 174 10.84 12.03 -11.37
N ALA A 175 10.83 12.66 -12.55
CA ALA A 175 9.60 12.92 -13.29
C ALA A 175 8.88 11.62 -13.69
N ALA A 176 9.63 10.59 -14.08
CA ALA A 176 9.09 9.27 -14.38
C ALA A 176 8.49 8.58 -13.16
N MET A 177 9.18 8.64 -12.01
CA MET A 177 8.72 8.07 -10.74
C MET A 177 7.44 8.76 -10.26
N ASP A 178 7.44 10.11 -10.23
CA ASP A 178 6.27 10.91 -9.84
C ASP A 178 5.06 10.58 -10.72
N TYR A 179 5.25 10.57 -12.04
CA TYR A 179 4.18 10.23 -12.98
C TYR A 179 3.68 8.79 -12.78
N GLY A 180 4.59 7.82 -12.67
CA GLY A 180 4.25 6.40 -12.56
C GLY A 180 3.44 6.08 -11.31
N MET A 181 3.81 6.64 -10.15
CA MET A 181 3.09 6.42 -8.91
C MET A 181 1.74 7.14 -8.89
N GLN A 182 1.68 8.39 -9.34
CA GLN A 182 0.42 9.16 -9.35
C GLN A 182 -0.64 8.59 -10.31
N ASN A 183 -0.20 7.98 -11.42
CA ASN A 183 -1.11 7.39 -12.42
C ASN A 183 -1.36 5.89 -12.18
N SER A 184 -0.86 5.34 -11.07
CA SER A 184 -1.14 3.97 -10.64
C SER A 184 -1.83 3.98 -9.27
N PRO A 185 -3.03 4.58 -9.14
CA PRO A 185 -3.74 4.56 -7.87
C PRO A 185 -3.94 3.09 -7.48
N GLY A 186 -3.39 2.71 -6.33
CA GLY A 186 -3.37 1.33 -5.89
C GLY A 186 -4.76 0.69 -5.84
N PHE A 187 -4.82 -0.63 -5.65
CA PHE A 187 -6.09 -1.35 -5.55
C PHE A 187 -6.98 -0.75 -4.45
N GLY A 188 -8.15 -0.21 -4.83
CA GLY A 188 -9.23 0.09 -3.88
C GLY A 188 -9.32 1.52 -3.35
N LEU A 189 -8.62 2.50 -3.92
CA LEU A 189 -8.97 3.90 -3.66
C LEU A 189 -10.16 4.32 -4.56
N PRO A 190 -11.26 4.87 -3.99
CA PRO A 190 -12.38 5.40 -4.76
C PRO A 190 -12.02 6.66 -5.55
#